data_AF-A0A958GV83-F1
#
_entry.id   AF-A0A958GV83-F1
#
_cell.length_a   1.000
_cell.length_b   1.000
_cell.length_c   1.000
_cell.angle_alpha   90.00
_cell.angle_beta   90.00
_cell.angle_gamma   90.00
#
_symmetry.space_group_name_H-M   'P 1'
#
loop_
_entity.id
_entity.type
_entity.pdbx_description
1 polymer ?
#
loop_
_entity_poly.entity_id
_entity_poly.type
_entity_poly.pdbx_seq_one_letter_code
_entity_poly.pdbx_strand_id
1 'polypeptide(L)'
;MNPAPTPASLPGAAARAELRDLLDRLAELLSGLPGVLAVVLMGSAARDELAACEIDGRLQLFSDLELLVISERRLPAELRMRAQTAAQDLARRFAQASPLFHIDLLFRERGRLAALPAIVFTFELREAGRILRGPNLLTEIPALDAERLDQANTREILFKRLWALAEALPAAWLRGEPLDPVAARSLGVSLRRNPLDVPTVLLPACGVLEAGYRQRGEIWRAHPELPCRAWIDRRLGQDSAAFLDACLAERSLCAAVADPWGAHRDALLLLAAGLDWCLRAPPGGRQAATPGALDADALVWTAALARDLPAESRRLFNAWPIARGEWLGLAQQLVRISNSAGPAAGLGWLQRPRKGHLAAALLELHRALLAQGMERSDLAGAALGAAVEQALLAAPDARSEHAAFVAAEGFPEAWLAARAVVARAFWRVIRLGDPTAWPGMAGRIGWTEATSARSAV
;
A
#
# COMPACT_ATOMS: atom_id res chain seq x y z
N MET A 1 -26.73 -11.94 -21.57
CA MET A 1 -25.71 -11.59 -20.57
C MET A 1 -25.36 -10.13 -20.74
N ASN A 2 -25.32 -9.35 -19.66
CA ASN A 2 -24.79 -7.99 -19.76
C ASN A 2 -23.26 -8.08 -19.86
N PRO A 3 -22.62 -7.34 -20.78
CA PRO A 3 -21.16 -7.32 -20.87
C PRO A 3 -20.56 -6.77 -19.56
N ALA A 4 -19.37 -7.25 -19.20
CA ALA A 4 -18.65 -6.68 -18.07
C ALA A 4 -18.46 -5.16 -18.26
N PRO A 5 -18.69 -4.34 -17.22
CA PRO A 5 -18.40 -2.91 -17.31
C PRO A 5 -16.94 -2.72 -17.67
N THR A 6 -16.67 -1.79 -18.59
CA THR A 6 -15.31 -1.51 -19.06
C THR A 6 -14.88 -0.15 -18.54
N PRO A 7 -13.71 -0.03 -17.91
CA PRO A 7 -13.20 1.25 -17.46
C PRO A 7 -13.14 2.25 -18.61
N ALA A 8 -13.82 3.39 -18.43
CA ALA A 8 -13.81 4.48 -19.41
C ALA A 8 -12.41 5.10 -19.57
N SER A 9 -11.54 4.92 -18.57
CA SER A 9 -10.18 5.46 -18.51
C SER A 9 -9.17 4.80 -19.45
N LEU A 10 -9.52 3.70 -20.12
CA LEU A 10 -8.58 2.96 -20.97
C LEU A 10 -8.30 3.64 -22.32
N PRO A 11 -7.05 3.55 -22.83
CA PRO A 11 -6.66 4.12 -24.12
C PRO A 11 -7.24 3.32 -25.29
N GLY A 12 -8.14 3.93 -26.06
CA GLY A 12 -8.64 3.34 -27.31
C GLY A 12 -9.66 2.21 -27.16
N ALA A 13 -10.32 1.87 -28.27
CA ALA A 13 -11.35 0.84 -28.28
C ALA A 13 -10.78 -0.59 -28.16
N ALA A 14 -9.59 -0.83 -28.72
CA ALA A 14 -8.95 -2.14 -28.70
C ALA A 14 -8.55 -2.57 -27.28
N ALA A 15 -7.86 -1.70 -26.53
CA ALA A 15 -7.49 -1.98 -25.13
C ALA A 15 -8.72 -2.24 -24.26
N ARG A 16 -9.81 -1.48 -24.47
CA ARG A 16 -11.10 -1.69 -23.81
C ARG A 16 -11.69 -3.06 -24.11
N ALA A 17 -11.63 -3.51 -25.35
CA ALA A 17 -12.08 -4.84 -25.74
C ALA A 17 -11.20 -5.95 -25.12
N GLU A 18 -9.88 -5.75 -25.10
CA GLU A 18 -8.91 -6.70 -24.53
C GLU A 18 -9.14 -6.90 -23.02
N LEU A 19 -9.23 -5.80 -22.25
CA LEU A 19 -9.52 -5.91 -20.81
C LEU A 19 -10.90 -6.52 -20.55
N ARG A 20 -11.92 -6.18 -21.35
CA ARG A 20 -13.24 -6.78 -21.23
C ARG A 20 -13.20 -8.29 -21.45
N ASP A 21 -12.50 -8.76 -22.47
CA ASP A 21 -12.32 -10.20 -22.73
C ASP A 21 -11.64 -10.90 -21.54
N LEU A 22 -10.58 -10.29 -20.97
CA LEU A 22 -9.94 -10.82 -19.76
C LEU A 22 -10.92 -10.90 -18.58
N LEU A 23 -11.68 -9.84 -18.31
CA LEU A 23 -12.65 -9.80 -17.21
C LEU A 23 -13.79 -10.82 -17.41
N ASP A 24 -14.30 -10.95 -18.64
CA ASP A 24 -15.35 -11.93 -18.97
C ASP A 24 -14.84 -13.37 -18.77
N ARG A 25 -13.60 -13.68 -19.21
CA ARG A 25 -12.97 -14.99 -18.98
C ARG A 25 -12.72 -15.28 -17.51
N LEU A 26 -12.26 -14.30 -16.73
CA LEU A 26 -12.09 -14.45 -15.28
C LEU A 26 -13.43 -14.70 -14.61
N ALA A 27 -14.46 -13.94 -14.99
CA ALA A 27 -15.78 -14.10 -14.40
C ALA A 27 -16.41 -15.45 -14.77
N GLU A 28 -16.24 -15.94 -16.00
CA GLU A 28 -16.66 -17.28 -16.43
C GLU A 28 -15.92 -18.38 -15.65
N LEU A 29 -14.59 -18.31 -15.59
CA LEU A 29 -13.76 -19.23 -14.82
C LEU A 29 -14.23 -19.35 -13.37
N LEU A 30 -14.43 -18.20 -12.70
CA LEU A 30 -14.74 -18.16 -11.28
C LEU A 30 -16.19 -18.52 -10.99
N SER A 31 -17.14 -18.12 -11.84
CA SER A 31 -18.56 -18.47 -11.68
C SER A 31 -18.86 -19.94 -11.98
N GLY A 32 -18.02 -20.62 -12.75
CA GLY A 32 -18.10 -22.07 -12.97
C GLY A 32 -17.69 -22.94 -11.78
N LEU A 33 -17.12 -22.35 -10.72
CA LEU A 33 -16.73 -23.10 -9.53
C LEU A 33 -17.97 -23.55 -8.71
N PRO A 34 -18.00 -24.80 -8.22
CA PRO A 34 -19.15 -25.30 -7.45
C PRO A 34 -19.47 -24.44 -6.22
N GLY A 35 -20.72 -24.01 -6.11
CA GLY A 35 -21.22 -23.23 -4.97
C GLY A 35 -20.86 -21.74 -4.99
N VAL A 36 -20.22 -21.23 -6.06
CA VAL A 36 -20.07 -19.79 -6.27
C VAL A 36 -21.42 -19.19 -6.67
N LEU A 37 -21.77 -18.09 -6.01
CA LEU A 37 -23.01 -17.35 -6.22
C LEU A 37 -22.78 -16.11 -7.08
N ALA A 38 -21.72 -15.36 -6.80
CA ALA A 38 -21.41 -14.11 -7.49
C ALA A 38 -19.90 -13.87 -7.61
N VAL A 39 -19.53 -13.14 -8.65
CA VAL A 39 -18.17 -12.63 -8.89
C VAL A 39 -18.24 -11.12 -9.01
N VAL A 40 -17.50 -10.42 -8.17
CA VAL A 40 -17.50 -8.96 -8.07
C VAL A 40 -16.10 -8.43 -8.38
N LEU A 41 -16.02 -7.47 -9.29
CA LEU A 41 -14.82 -6.65 -9.52
C LEU A 41 -14.73 -5.55 -8.46
N MET A 42 -13.53 -5.33 -7.93
CA MET A 42 -13.25 -4.36 -6.88
C MET A 42 -12.13 -3.40 -7.31
N GLY A 43 -11.74 -2.52 -6.38
CA GLY A 43 -10.54 -1.70 -6.53
C GLY A 43 -10.64 -0.65 -7.64
N SER A 44 -9.48 -0.31 -8.19
CA SER A 44 -9.37 0.76 -9.20
C SER A 44 -10.14 0.44 -10.48
N ALA A 45 -10.20 -0.84 -10.89
CA ALA A 45 -10.95 -1.26 -12.07
C ALA A 45 -12.46 -1.05 -11.91
N ALA A 46 -13.01 -1.35 -10.73
CA ALA A 46 -14.44 -1.16 -10.45
C ALA A 46 -14.87 0.32 -10.43
N ARG A 47 -13.93 1.22 -10.11
CA ARG A 47 -14.13 2.67 -10.01
C ARG A 47 -13.85 3.45 -11.30
N ASP A 48 -13.52 2.77 -12.39
CA ASP A 48 -13.05 3.40 -13.62
C ASP A 48 -11.77 4.25 -13.40
N GLU A 49 -10.92 3.79 -12.49
CA GLU A 49 -9.65 4.43 -12.11
C GLU A 49 -8.46 3.54 -12.45
N LEU A 50 -8.59 2.56 -13.34
CA LEU A 50 -7.48 1.69 -13.68
C LEU A 50 -6.38 2.48 -14.42
N ALA A 51 -5.11 2.29 -14.03
CA ALA A 51 -3.96 2.85 -14.76
C ALA A 51 -3.49 1.85 -15.82
N ALA A 52 -3.56 2.25 -17.09
CA ALA A 52 -3.06 1.47 -18.20
C ALA A 52 -2.59 2.37 -19.35
N CYS A 53 -1.59 1.91 -20.10
CA CYS A 53 -1.16 2.57 -21.32
C CYS A 53 -0.70 1.56 -22.36
N GLU A 54 -0.57 1.99 -23.61
CA GLU A 54 0.03 1.19 -24.66
C GLU A 54 1.55 1.37 -24.66
N ILE A 55 2.31 0.27 -24.74
CA ILE A 55 3.77 0.25 -24.87
C ILE A 55 4.09 -0.77 -25.95
N ASP A 56 4.83 -0.35 -26.98
CA ASP A 56 5.21 -1.18 -28.12
C ASP A 56 4.01 -1.91 -28.77
N GLY A 57 2.89 -1.19 -28.93
CA GLY A 57 1.66 -1.72 -29.53
C GLY A 57 0.86 -2.67 -28.64
N ARG A 58 1.18 -2.78 -27.35
CA ARG A 58 0.52 -3.69 -26.40
C ARG A 58 -0.04 -2.93 -25.21
N LEU A 59 -1.24 -3.32 -24.75
CA LEU A 59 -1.79 -2.82 -23.51
C LEU A 59 -0.94 -3.30 -22.32
N GLN A 60 -0.52 -2.36 -21.48
CA GLN A 60 0.13 -2.65 -20.20
C GLN A 60 -0.73 -2.06 -19.08
N LEU A 61 -1.06 -2.90 -18.10
CA LEU A 61 -1.82 -2.56 -16.91
C LEU A 61 -0.83 -2.24 -15.78
N PHE A 62 -0.97 -1.07 -15.17
CA PHE A 62 -0.18 -0.62 -14.03
C PHE A 62 -1.05 -0.59 -12.76
N SER A 63 -2.01 -1.50 -12.67
CA SER A 63 -2.91 -1.68 -11.54
C SER A 63 -3.28 -3.15 -11.43
N ASP A 64 -3.63 -3.57 -10.22
CA ASP A 64 -4.17 -4.88 -9.91
C ASP A 64 -5.60 -5.04 -10.47
N LEU A 65 -5.99 -6.30 -10.67
CA LEU A 65 -7.39 -6.70 -10.82
C LEU A 65 -7.80 -7.47 -9.57
N GLU A 66 -8.63 -6.83 -8.75
CA GLU A 66 -9.13 -7.41 -7.50
C GLU A 66 -10.54 -7.98 -7.72
N LEU A 67 -10.73 -9.27 -7.43
CA LEU A 67 -12.03 -9.94 -7.55
C LEU A 67 -12.46 -10.56 -6.21
N LEU A 68 -13.70 -10.32 -5.83
CA LEU A 68 -14.38 -11.02 -4.75
C LEU A 68 -15.27 -12.13 -5.33
N VAL A 69 -14.98 -13.36 -4.92
CA VAL A 69 -15.75 -14.56 -5.22
C VAL A 69 -16.61 -14.90 -4.02
N ILE A 70 -17.92 -14.72 -4.17
CA ILE A 70 -18.90 -14.99 -3.13
C ILE A 70 -19.49 -16.38 -3.35
N SER A 71 -19.43 -17.21 -2.32
CA SER A 71 -19.89 -18.61 -2.34
C SER A 71 -20.91 -18.88 -1.24
N GLU A 72 -21.74 -19.90 -1.42
CA GLU A 72 -22.74 -20.30 -0.43
C GLU A 72 -22.06 -20.76 0.88
N ARG A 73 -20.98 -21.54 0.75
CA ARG A 73 -20.16 -22.07 1.84
C ARG A 73 -18.69 -21.94 1.51
N ARG A 74 -17.83 -22.08 2.53
CA ARG A 74 -16.37 -21.99 2.35
C ARG A 74 -15.89 -22.95 1.26
N LEU A 75 -15.30 -22.39 0.20
CA LEU A 75 -14.68 -23.20 -0.84
C LEU A 75 -13.47 -23.99 -0.29
N PRO A 76 -13.35 -25.29 -0.63
CA PRO A 76 -12.15 -26.09 -0.37
C PRO A 76 -10.86 -25.38 -0.79
N ALA A 77 -9.78 -25.56 -0.01
CA ALA A 77 -8.49 -24.93 -0.30
C ALA A 77 -7.97 -25.28 -1.69
N GLU A 78 -8.13 -26.54 -2.11
CA GLU A 78 -7.72 -27.03 -3.43
C GLU A 78 -8.43 -26.29 -4.57
N LEU A 79 -9.75 -26.03 -4.45
CA LEU A 79 -10.50 -25.28 -5.45
C LEU A 79 -10.06 -23.82 -5.52
N ARG A 80 -9.82 -23.18 -4.36
CA ARG A 80 -9.28 -21.81 -4.31
C ARG A 80 -7.90 -21.72 -4.95
N MET A 81 -7.02 -22.69 -4.67
CA MET A 81 -5.69 -22.76 -5.28
C MET A 81 -5.77 -22.96 -6.79
N ARG A 82 -6.59 -23.91 -7.27
CA ARG A 82 -6.80 -24.14 -8.71
C ARG A 82 -7.32 -22.89 -9.42
N ALA A 83 -8.30 -22.20 -8.83
CA ALA A 83 -8.82 -20.94 -9.36
C ALA A 83 -7.75 -19.85 -9.43
N GLN A 84 -6.93 -19.72 -8.39
CA GLN A 84 -5.82 -18.77 -8.36
C GLN A 84 -4.76 -19.09 -9.43
N THR A 85 -4.39 -20.35 -9.59
CA THR A 85 -3.46 -20.79 -10.65
C THR A 85 -4.04 -20.49 -12.03
N ALA A 86 -5.29 -20.84 -12.28
CA ALA A 86 -5.92 -20.59 -13.57
C ALA A 86 -6.06 -19.09 -13.90
N ALA A 87 -6.36 -18.25 -12.90
CA ALA A 87 -6.36 -16.79 -13.06
C ALA A 87 -4.95 -16.26 -13.38
N GLN A 88 -3.91 -16.78 -12.72
CA GLN A 88 -2.52 -16.43 -13.03
C GLN A 88 -2.10 -16.89 -14.44
N ASP A 89 -2.61 -18.03 -14.91
CA ASP A 89 -2.38 -18.50 -16.27
C ASP A 89 -3.03 -17.58 -17.31
N LEU A 90 -4.25 -17.10 -17.03
CA LEU A 90 -4.90 -16.07 -17.85
C LEU A 90 -4.10 -14.77 -17.86
N ALA A 91 -3.63 -14.31 -16.69
CA ALA A 91 -2.77 -13.13 -16.57
C ALA A 91 -1.50 -13.25 -17.44
N ARG A 92 -0.84 -14.41 -17.43
CA ARG A 92 0.37 -14.68 -18.24
C ARG A 92 0.09 -14.62 -19.75
N ARG A 93 -1.08 -15.08 -20.19
CA ARG A 93 -1.49 -15.00 -21.60
C ARG A 93 -1.73 -13.56 -22.08
N PHE A 94 -2.04 -12.66 -21.14
CA PHE A 94 -2.22 -11.23 -21.39
C PHE A 94 -0.88 -10.47 -21.54
N ALA A 95 0.26 -11.19 -21.56
CA ALA A 95 1.61 -10.69 -21.84
C ALA A 95 1.98 -9.40 -21.08
N GLN A 96 1.53 -9.30 -19.83
CA GLN A 96 1.79 -8.15 -18.97
C GLN A 96 3.21 -8.18 -18.44
N ALA A 97 3.94 -7.08 -18.64
CA ALA A 97 5.32 -6.90 -18.16
C ALA A 97 5.39 -6.04 -16.89
N SER A 98 4.35 -5.26 -16.58
CA SER A 98 4.37 -4.39 -15.40
C SER A 98 4.49 -5.22 -14.11
N PRO A 99 5.45 -4.90 -13.22
CA PRO A 99 5.55 -5.52 -11.90
C PRO A 99 4.37 -5.17 -10.98
N LEU A 100 3.58 -4.13 -11.33
CA LEU A 100 2.40 -3.73 -10.58
C LEU A 100 1.17 -4.58 -10.91
N PHE A 101 1.15 -5.25 -12.07
CA PHE A 101 0.00 -6.03 -12.49
C PHE A 101 -0.06 -7.38 -11.78
N HIS A 102 -1.21 -7.67 -11.20
CA HIS A 102 -1.54 -8.98 -10.65
C HIS A 102 -3.06 -9.15 -10.57
N ILE A 103 -3.49 -10.39 -10.43
CA ILE A 103 -4.90 -10.75 -10.23
C ILE A 103 -5.06 -11.33 -8.83
N ASP A 104 -5.86 -10.64 -8.03
CA ASP A 104 -6.14 -11.00 -6.65
C ASP A 104 -7.54 -11.56 -6.51
N LEU A 105 -7.61 -12.76 -5.94
CA LEU A 105 -8.87 -13.44 -5.68
C LEU A 105 -9.15 -13.50 -4.18
N LEU A 106 -10.21 -12.82 -3.76
CA LEU A 106 -10.72 -12.90 -2.40
C LEU A 106 -11.93 -13.82 -2.39
N PHE A 107 -11.89 -14.88 -1.60
CA PHE A 107 -13.00 -15.82 -1.46
C PHE A 107 -13.75 -15.55 -0.16
N ARG A 108 -15.07 -15.34 -0.25
CA ARG A 108 -15.94 -15.14 0.91
C ARG A 108 -17.23 -15.95 0.82
N GLU A 109 -17.74 -16.28 1.99
CA GLU A 109 -19.03 -16.93 2.17
C GLU A 109 -20.10 -15.85 2.27
N ARG A 110 -21.26 -16.06 1.64
CA ARG A 110 -22.38 -15.12 1.68
C ARG A 110 -22.75 -14.75 3.11
N GLY A 111 -22.89 -15.75 3.99
CA GLY A 111 -23.23 -15.53 5.41
C GLY A 111 -22.21 -14.71 6.20
N ARG A 112 -21.03 -14.40 5.64
CA ARG A 112 -20.00 -13.57 6.27
C ARG A 112 -19.97 -12.13 5.77
N LEU A 113 -20.78 -11.76 4.76
CA LEU A 113 -20.83 -10.40 4.22
C LEU A 113 -21.35 -9.41 5.27
N ALA A 114 -22.40 -9.78 6.00
CA ALA A 114 -22.99 -8.97 7.07
C ALA A 114 -22.03 -8.72 8.27
N ALA A 115 -20.95 -9.50 8.38
CA ALA A 115 -19.97 -9.42 9.46
C ALA A 115 -18.60 -8.92 8.97
N LEU A 116 -18.54 -8.30 7.79
CA LEU A 116 -17.32 -7.65 7.33
C LEU A 116 -16.94 -6.49 8.26
N PRO A 117 -15.64 -6.28 8.52
CA PRO A 117 -15.18 -5.23 9.43
C PRO A 117 -15.49 -3.84 8.85
N ALA A 118 -15.67 -2.85 9.72
CA ALA A 118 -15.97 -1.47 9.32
C ALA A 118 -14.71 -0.72 8.86
N ILE A 119 -14.06 -1.18 7.79
CA ILE A 119 -12.82 -0.58 7.24
C ILE A 119 -13.06 0.01 5.85
N VAL A 120 -12.15 0.87 5.39
CA VAL A 120 -12.24 1.54 4.07
C VAL A 120 -12.49 0.55 2.93
N PHE A 121 -11.79 -0.59 2.95
CA PHE A 121 -11.99 -1.64 1.94
C PHE A 121 -13.44 -2.14 1.87
N THR A 122 -14.10 -2.34 3.01
CA THR A 122 -15.48 -2.82 3.07
C THR A 122 -16.47 -1.76 2.58
N PHE A 123 -16.21 -0.49 2.92
CA PHE A 123 -16.96 0.64 2.37
C PHE A 123 -16.80 0.71 0.83
N GLU A 124 -15.58 0.75 0.32
CA GLU A 124 -15.33 0.83 -1.13
C GLU A 124 -15.90 -0.38 -1.88
N LEU A 125 -15.83 -1.58 -1.30
CA LEU A 125 -16.44 -2.78 -1.87
C LEU A 125 -17.96 -2.62 -2.04
N ARG A 126 -18.65 -2.12 -1.01
CA ARG A 126 -20.10 -1.95 -1.06
C ARG A 126 -20.51 -0.88 -2.07
N GLU A 127 -19.86 0.29 -2.02
CA GLU A 127 -20.29 1.46 -2.78
C GLU A 127 -19.82 1.43 -4.24
N ALA A 128 -18.63 0.90 -4.51
CA ALA A 128 -18.03 0.93 -5.84
C ALA A 128 -17.88 -0.45 -6.51
N GLY A 129 -18.10 -1.55 -5.79
CA GLY A 129 -18.00 -2.90 -6.35
C GLY A 129 -18.90 -3.10 -7.57
N ARG A 130 -18.41 -3.83 -8.57
CA ARG A 130 -19.16 -4.12 -9.81
C ARG A 130 -19.42 -5.62 -9.94
N ILE A 131 -20.69 -6.00 -10.05
CA ILE A 131 -21.06 -7.41 -10.29
C ILE A 131 -20.68 -7.79 -11.72
N LEU A 132 -19.78 -8.75 -11.87
CA LEU A 132 -19.43 -9.32 -13.18
C LEU A 132 -20.36 -10.49 -13.54
N ARG A 133 -20.70 -11.32 -12.55
CA ARG A 133 -21.61 -12.48 -12.68
C ARG A 133 -22.37 -12.71 -11.36
N GLY A 134 -23.60 -13.21 -11.46
CA GLY A 134 -24.45 -13.54 -10.30
C GLY A 134 -25.35 -12.38 -9.82
N PRO A 135 -26.09 -12.56 -8.72
CA PRO A 135 -26.92 -11.52 -8.12
C PRO A 135 -26.10 -10.44 -7.39
N ASN A 136 -26.71 -9.27 -7.17
CA ASN A 136 -26.07 -8.19 -6.41
C ASN A 136 -26.11 -8.44 -4.91
N LEU A 137 -25.10 -9.16 -4.41
CA LEU A 137 -24.92 -9.47 -2.99
C LEU A 137 -24.20 -8.36 -2.20
N LEU A 138 -23.78 -7.26 -2.84
CA LEU A 138 -23.12 -6.14 -2.14
C LEU A 138 -24.07 -5.42 -1.19
N THR A 139 -25.37 -5.49 -1.45
CA THR A 139 -26.42 -4.94 -0.57
C THR A 139 -26.47 -5.62 0.80
N GLU A 140 -25.91 -6.82 0.94
CA GLU A 140 -25.80 -7.57 2.21
C GLU A 140 -24.63 -7.11 3.10
N ILE A 141 -23.67 -6.37 2.54
CA ILE A 141 -22.58 -5.75 3.31
C ILE A 141 -23.18 -4.58 4.08
N PRO A 142 -22.91 -4.37 5.39
CA PRO A 142 -23.49 -3.24 6.12
C PRO A 142 -23.07 -1.89 5.52
N ALA A 143 -24.00 -0.92 5.47
CA ALA A 143 -23.65 0.46 5.17
C ALA A 143 -22.70 1.00 6.24
N LEU A 144 -21.68 1.75 5.81
CA LEU A 144 -20.69 2.38 6.66
C LEU A 144 -20.72 3.89 6.42
N ASP A 145 -20.60 4.65 7.49
CA ASP A 145 -20.39 6.09 7.49
C ASP A 145 -19.02 6.39 8.12
N ALA A 146 -18.62 7.66 8.10
CA ALA A 146 -17.34 8.10 8.64
C ALA A 146 -17.19 7.82 10.15
N GLU A 147 -18.28 7.86 10.91
CA GLU A 147 -18.29 7.65 12.37
C GLU A 147 -18.07 6.18 12.75
N ARG A 148 -18.60 5.26 11.95
CA ARG A 148 -18.51 3.81 12.19
C ARG A 148 -17.22 3.18 11.66
N LEU A 149 -16.45 3.92 10.86
CA LEU A 149 -15.20 3.45 10.29
C LEU A 149 -14.13 3.24 11.38
N ASP A 150 -13.39 2.12 11.30
CA ASP A 150 -12.20 1.89 12.11
C ASP A 150 -11.10 2.88 11.69
N GLN A 151 -11.06 4.00 12.40
CA GLN A 151 -10.12 5.10 12.17
C GLN A 151 -8.67 4.65 12.38
N ALA A 152 -8.42 3.73 13.31
CA ALA A 152 -7.07 3.22 13.55
C ALA A 152 -6.59 2.39 12.36
N ASN A 153 -7.42 1.50 11.82
CA ASN A 153 -7.12 0.74 10.60
C ASN A 153 -6.94 1.66 9.38
N THR A 154 -7.80 2.68 9.27
CA THR A 154 -7.76 3.67 8.18
C THR A 154 -6.42 4.42 8.18
N ARG A 155 -5.93 4.86 9.35
CA ARG A 155 -4.61 5.51 9.48
C ARG A 155 -3.44 4.61 9.08
N GLU A 156 -3.58 3.29 9.18
CA GLU A 156 -2.54 2.35 8.75
C GLU A 156 -2.27 2.41 7.24
N ILE A 157 -3.23 2.90 6.45
CA ILE A 157 -3.04 3.10 5.01
C ILE A 157 -1.81 3.98 4.77
N LEU A 158 -1.61 5.07 5.53
CA LEU A 158 -0.49 5.99 5.31
C LEU A 158 0.89 5.32 5.41
N PHE A 159 1.15 4.53 6.46
CA PHE A 159 2.45 3.85 6.55
C PHE A 159 2.53 2.67 5.57
N LYS A 160 1.42 2.03 5.21
CA LYS A 160 1.40 1.03 4.11
C LYS A 160 1.78 1.68 2.78
N ARG A 161 1.41 2.95 2.54
CA ARG A 161 1.84 3.73 1.38
C ARG A 161 3.31 4.13 1.42
N LEU A 162 3.88 4.41 2.60
CA LEU A 162 5.34 4.53 2.74
C LEU A 162 6.03 3.22 2.31
N TRP A 163 5.57 2.07 2.82
CA TRP A 163 6.12 0.78 2.36
C TRP A 163 5.99 0.58 0.85
N ALA A 164 4.79 0.82 0.29
CA ALA A 164 4.57 0.68 -1.15
C ALA A 164 5.45 1.63 -1.98
N LEU A 165 5.74 2.84 -1.49
CA LEU A 165 6.72 3.72 -2.12
C LEU A 165 8.12 3.10 -2.10
N ALA A 166 8.60 2.60 -0.95
CA ALA A 166 9.93 2.00 -0.85
C ALA A 166 10.08 0.72 -1.69
N GLU A 167 9.02 -0.09 -1.77
CA GLU A 167 8.97 -1.29 -2.60
C GLU A 167 9.03 -0.96 -4.09
N ALA A 168 8.38 0.12 -4.52
CA ALA A 168 8.31 0.52 -5.92
C ALA A 168 9.62 1.11 -6.49
N LEU A 169 10.61 1.43 -5.66
CA LEU A 169 11.89 2.00 -6.10
C LEU A 169 12.78 0.90 -6.72
N PRO A 170 13.07 0.96 -8.03
CA PRO A 170 13.92 -0.02 -8.69
C PRO A 170 15.37 0.13 -8.26
N ALA A 171 16.09 -0.99 -8.10
CA ALA A 171 17.51 -0.97 -7.79
C ALA A 171 18.33 -0.26 -8.88
N ALA A 172 17.98 -0.48 -10.16
CA ALA A 172 18.58 0.21 -11.30
C ALA A 172 18.54 1.75 -11.15
N TRP A 173 17.38 2.31 -10.78
CA TRP A 173 17.24 3.75 -10.56
C TRP A 173 18.15 4.25 -9.42
N LEU A 174 18.21 3.53 -8.30
CA LEU A 174 19.09 3.87 -7.17
C LEU A 174 20.58 3.86 -7.55
N ARG A 175 20.96 2.99 -8.49
CA ARG A 175 22.33 2.91 -9.03
C ARG A 175 22.61 3.90 -10.15
N GLY A 176 21.62 4.70 -10.56
CA GLY A 176 21.74 5.63 -11.69
C GLY A 176 21.71 4.93 -13.06
N GLU A 177 21.25 3.69 -13.11
CA GLU A 177 21.08 2.93 -14.35
C GLU A 177 19.77 3.33 -15.05
N PRO A 178 19.72 3.31 -16.39
CA PRO A 178 18.50 3.60 -17.13
C PRO A 178 17.43 2.54 -16.86
N LEU A 179 16.19 2.99 -16.69
CA LEU A 179 15.03 2.12 -16.59
C LEU A 179 14.47 1.83 -17.98
N ASP A 180 14.01 0.59 -18.20
CA ASP A 180 13.21 0.28 -19.36
C ASP A 180 11.85 1.04 -19.32
N PRO A 181 11.14 1.15 -20.47
CA PRO A 181 9.89 1.90 -20.55
C PRO A 181 8.77 1.45 -19.61
N VAL A 182 8.74 0.17 -19.22
CA VAL A 182 7.73 -0.39 -18.30
C VAL A 182 8.13 -0.08 -16.86
N ALA A 183 9.40 -0.25 -16.50
CA ALA A 183 9.93 0.08 -15.18
C ALA A 183 9.79 1.59 -14.88
N ALA A 184 10.12 2.45 -15.85
CA ALA A 184 10.00 3.91 -15.71
C ALA A 184 8.55 4.35 -15.45
N ARG A 185 7.57 3.77 -16.16
CA ARG A 185 6.15 4.05 -15.94
C ARG A 185 5.61 3.44 -14.67
N SER A 186 6.09 2.25 -14.29
CA SER A 186 5.73 1.61 -13.01
C SER A 186 6.18 2.46 -11.82
N LEU A 187 7.40 3.01 -11.89
CA LEU A 187 7.89 3.97 -10.91
C LEU A 187 6.98 5.21 -10.89
N GLY A 188 6.68 5.80 -12.05
CA GLY A 188 5.81 6.97 -12.14
C GLY A 188 4.43 6.76 -11.56
N VAL A 189 3.74 5.68 -11.95
CA VAL A 189 2.43 5.30 -11.40
C VAL A 189 2.50 5.11 -9.89
N SER A 190 3.55 4.49 -9.37
CA SER A 190 3.71 4.26 -7.93
C SER A 190 3.93 5.56 -7.16
N LEU A 191 4.80 6.45 -7.65
CA LEU A 191 5.05 7.76 -7.03
C LEU A 191 3.79 8.63 -7.00
N ARG A 192 2.91 8.51 -8.01
CA ARG A 192 1.66 9.28 -8.09
C ARG A 192 0.46 8.64 -7.41
N ARG A 193 0.38 7.30 -7.33
CA ARG A 193 -0.73 6.58 -6.68
C ARG A 193 -0.72 6.79 -5.17
N ASN A 194 0.44 6.62 -4.52
CA ASN A 194 0.52 6.59 -3.07
C ASN A 194 0.03 7.87 -2.37
N PRO A 195 0.31 9.09 -2.86
CA PRO A 195 -0.23 10.33 -2.30
C PRO A 195 -1.76 10.44 -2.36
N LEU A 196 -2.42 9.81 -3.35
CA LEU A 196 -3.88 9.85 -3.51
C LEU A 196 -4.64 9.17 -2.35
N ASP A 197 -3.95 8.37 -1.55
CA ASP A 197 -4.52 7.77 -0.35
C ASP A 197 -4.50 8.73 0.86
N VAL A 198 -3.89 9.91 0.79
CA VAL A 198 -3.97 10.90 1.88
C VAL A 198 -5.42 11.36 2.10
N PRO A 199 -6.18 11.83 1.10
CA PRO A 199 -7.61 12.10 1.27
C PRO A 199 -8.41 10.89 1.76
N THR A 200 -8.05 9.68 1.33
CA THR A 200 -8.70 8.42 1.78
C THR A 200 -8.68 8.27 3.30
N VAL A 201 -7.58 8.69 3.93
CA VAL A 201 -7.39 8.55 5.37
C VAL A 201 -7.94 9.73 6.14
N LEU A 202 -7.83 10.94 5.60
CA LEU A 202 -8.09 12.17 6.35
C LEU A 202 -9.53 12.67 6.23
N LEU A 203 -10.18 12.45 5.08
CA LEU A 203 -11.58 12.86 4.88
C LEU A 203 -12.54 12.21 5.90
N PRO A 204 -12.42 10.91 6.24
CA PRO A 204 -13.29 10.29 7.23
C PRO A 204 -13.21 10.97 8.60
N ALA A 205 -12.04 11.45 8.99
CA ALA A 205 -11.88 12.15 10.24
C ALA A 205 -12.45 13.59 10.22
N CYS A 206 -12.85 14.07 9.05
CA CYS A 206 -13.65 15.29 8.84
C CYS A 206 -15.13 14.98 8.53
N GLY A 207 -15.59 13.75 8.77
CA GLY A 207 -16.98 13.34 8.55
C GLY A 207 -17.34 13.02 7.09
N VAL A 208 -16.35 12.96 6.18
CA VAL A 208 -16.56 12.70 4.76
C VAL A 208 -16.06 11.30 4.41
N LEU A 209 -16.95 10.44 3.91
CA LEU A 209 -16.59 9.10 3.45
C LEU A 209 -17.05 8.93 2.00
N GLU A 210 -16.08 8.85 1.09
CA GLU A 210 -16.32 8.81 -0.36
C GLU A 210 -15.40 7.79 -1.04
N ALA A 211 -15.91 7.10 -2.06
CA ALA A 211 -15.20 6.03 -2.76
C ALA A 211 -14.46 6.58 -3.99
N GLY A 212 -13.21 6.14 -4.18
CA GLY A 212 -12.43 6.51 -5.36
C GLY A 212 -11.58 7.76 -5.19
N TYR A 213 -10.43 7.75 -5.85
CA TYR A 213 -9.49 8.86 -5.85
C TYR A 213 -10.08 10.11 -6.51
N ARG A 214 -10.86 9.96 -7.58
CA ARG A 214 -11.44 11.10 -8.31
C ARG A 214 -12.40 11.89 -7.43
N GLN A 215 -13.40 11.23 -6.85
CA GLN A 215 -14.42 11.88 -6.03
C GLN A 215 -13.80 12.49 -4.77
N ARG A 216 -12.88 11.78 -4.11
CA ARG A 216 -12.13 12.33 -2.98
C ARG A 216 -11.29 13.55 -3.35
N GLY A 217 -10.66 13.55 -4.53
CA GLY A 217 -9.90 14.69 -5.05
C GLY A 217 -10.79 15.90 -5.35
N GLU A 218 -11.97 15.68 -5.92
CA GLU A 218 -12.97 16.73 -6.15
C GLU A 218 -13.41 17.39 -4.84
N ILE A 219 -13.73 16.59 -3.82
CA ILE A 219 -14.06 17.10 -2.49
C ILE A 219 -12.87 17.85 -1.87
N TRP A 220 -11.67 17.27 -1.94
CA TRP A 220 -10.46 17.89 -1.40
C TRP A 220 -10.22 19.28 -2.01
N ARG A 221 -10.38 19.41 -3.33
CA ARG A 221 -10.27 20.69 -4.06
C ARG A 221 -11.36 21.67 -3.67
N ALA A 222 -12.62 21.21 -3.62
CA ALA A 222 -13.78 22.06 -3.38
C ALA A 222 -13.86 22.62 -1.96
N HIS A 223 -13.21 21.97 -0.99
CA HIS A 223 -13.32 22.30 0.44
C HIS A 223 -11.97 22.66 1.10
N PRO A 224 -11.35 23.81 0.76
CA PRO A 224 -10.12 24.29 1.40
C PRO A 224 -10.23 24.52 2.91
N GLU A 225 -11.45 24.71 3.40
CA GLU A 225 -11.76 24.92 4.82
C GLU A 225 -11.65 23.65 5.68
N LEU A 226 -11.53 22.46 5.06
CA LEU A 226 -11.38 21.20 5.80
C LEU A 226 -10.13 21.28 6.69
N PRO A 227 -10.24 21.01 8.02
CA PRO A 227 -9.11 21.13 8.93
C PRO A 227 -7.89 20.32 8.54
N CYS A 228 -8.09 19.13 7.95
CA CYS A 228 -6.99 18.30 7.46
C CYS A 228 -6.27 18.89 6.24
N ARG A 229 -7.01 19.45 5.29
CA ARG A 229 -6.43 20.11 4.11
C ARG A 229 -5.71 21.38 4.50
N ALA A 230 -6.36 22.26 5.25
CA ALA A 230 -5.76 23.51 5.70
C ALA A 230 -4.47 23.29 6.51
N TRP A 231 -4.40 22.20 7.30
CA TRP A 231 -3.18 21.78 7.97
C TRP A 231 -2.09 21.38 6.99
N ILE A 232 -2.40 20.50 6.04
CA ILE A 232 -1.45 20.02 5.04
C ILE A 232 -0.92 21.17 4.18
N ASP A 233 -1.80 22.01 3.64
CA ASP A 233 -1.42 23.11 2.75
C ASP A 233 -0.48 24.08 3.46
N ARG A 234 -0.80 24.43 4.71
CA ARG A 234 0.08 25.26 5.54
C ARG A 234 1.39 24.59 5.82
N ARG A 235 1.37 23.28 6.12
CA ARG A 235 2.60 22.53 6.44
C ARG A 235 3.52 22.48 5.25
N LEU A 236 2.99 22.18 4.06
CA LEU A 236 3.77 22.08 2.84
C LEU A 236 4.10 23.45 2.21
N GLY A 237 3.39 24.51 2.60
CA GLY A 237 3.54 25.83 1.98
C GLY A 237 3.04 25.88 0.54
N GLN A 238 2.18 24.94 0.13
CA GLN A 238 1.64 24.83 -1.23
C GLN A 238 0.23 24.24 -1.21
N ASP A 239 -0.51 24.43 -2.31
CA ASP A 239 -1.85 23.83 -2.46
C ASP A 239 -1.74 22.33 -2.77
N SER A 240 -2.10 21.50 -1.78
CA SER A 240 -2.10 20.05 -1.94
C SER A 240 -3.16 19.55 -2.91
N ALA A 241 -4.23 20.31 -3.19
CA ALA A 241 -5.24 19.92 -4.16
C ALA A 241 -4.66 19.89 -5.58
N ALA A 242 -3.92 20.93 -5.98
CA ALA A 242 -3.25 20.99 -7.27
C ALA A 242 -2.25 19.83 -7.46
N PHE A 243 -1.50 19.49 -6.41
CA PHE A 243 -0.59 18.34 -6.44
C PHE A 243 -1.32 17.00 -6.61
N LEU A 244 -2.39 16.77 -5.84
CA LEU A 244 -3.19 15.55 -5.93
C LEU A 244 -3.87 15.40 -7.29
N ASP A 245 -4.31 16.50 -7.90
CA ASP A 245 -4.88 16.52 -9.25
C ASP A 245 -3.85 16.11 -10.31
N ALA A 246 -2.63 16.66 -10.22
CA ALA A 246 -1.53 16.27 -11.09
C ALA A 246 -1.20 14.79 -10.91
N CYS A 247 -1.14 14.29 -9.67
CA CYS A 247 -0.97 12.87 -9.37
C CYS A 247 -2.03 12.01 -10.05
N LEU A 248 -3.32 12.37 -9.95
CA LEU A 248 -4.41 11.61 -10.54
C LEU A 248 -4.33 11.58 -12.08
N ALA A 249 -4.06 12.73 -12.69
CA ALA A 249 -3.93 12.86 -14.13
C ALA A 249 -2.73 12.06 -14.68
N GLU A 250 -1.53 12.29 -14.12
CA GLU A 250 -0.30 11.63 -14.56
C GLU A 250 -0.34 10.12 -14.35
N ARG A 251 -0.92 9.67 -13.22
CA ARG A 251 -1.13 8.24 -12.96
C ARG A 251 -2.03 7.62 -14.04
N SER A 252 -3.13 8.29 -14.40
CA SER A 252 -4.08 7.78 -15.39
C SER A 252 -3.44 7.66 -16.78
N LEU A 253 -2.51 8.56 -17.10
CA LEU A 253 -1.72 8.51 -18.33
C LEU A 253 -0.53 7.55 -18.28
N CYS A 254 -0.29 6.91 -17.13
CA CYS A 254 0.92 6.13 -16.86
C CYS A 254 2.19 6.90 -17.23
N ALA A 255 2.24 8.19 -16.89
CA ALA A 255 3.35 9.05 -17.25
C ALA A 255 4.64 8.56 -16.58
N ALA A 256 5.71 8.45 -17.37
CA ALA A 256 7.05 8.37 -16.80
C ALA A 256 7.38 9.70 -16.13
N VAL A 257 8.12 9.64 -15.02
CA VAL A 257 8.47 10.83 -14.25
C VAL A 257 9.83 11.34 -14.70
N ALA A 258 9.89 12.60 -15.14
CA ALA A 258 11.14 13.23 -15.60
C ALA A 258 12.14 13.45 -14.44
N ASP A 259 11.64 13.82 -13.26
CA ASP A 259 12.42 13.96 -12.03
C ASP A 259 11.88 13.02 -10.94
N PRO A 260 12.32 11.75 -10.90
CA PRO A 260 11.86 10.80 -9.89
C PRO A 260 12.22 11.19 -8.46
N TRP A 261 13.32 11.94 -8.26
CA TRP A 261 13.74 12.40 -6.93
C TRP A 261 12.78 13.46 -6.39
N GLY A 262 12.47 14.48 -7.20
CA GLY A 262 11.48 15.50 -6.85
C GLY A 262 10.10 14.89 -6.60
N ALA A 263 9.64 14.01 -7.49
CA ALA A 263 8.35 13.33 -7.30
C ALA A 263 8.32 12.42 -6.05
N HIS A 264 9.43 11.74 -5.74
CA HIS A 264 9.56 10.98 -4.50
C HIS A 264 9.48 11.86 -3.25
N ARG A 265 10.23 12.97 -3.26
CA ARG A 265 10.19 13.96 -2.17
C ARG A 265 8.76 14.44 -1.96
N ASP A 266 8.10 14.92 -3.00
CA ASP A 266 6.77 15.53 -2.86
C ASP A 266 5.74 14.50 -2.38
N ALA A 267 5.80 13.27 -2.88
CA ALA A 267 4.98 12.16 -2.41
C ALA A 267 5.22 11.83 -0.92
N LEU A 268 6.49 11.76 -0.51
CA LEU A 268 6.89 11.54 0.88
C LEU A 268 6.37 12.65 1.79
N LEU A 269 6.55 13.92 1.41
CA LEU A 269 6.16 15.05 2.23
C LEU A 269 4.64 15.09 2.43
N LEU A 270 3.84 14.78 1.41
CA LEU A 270 2.38 14.71 1.57
C LEU A 270 1.98 13.56 2.53
N LEU A 271 2.56 12.38 2.39
CA LEU A 271 2.28 11.24 3.29
C LEU A 271 2.71 11.54 4.73
N ALA A 272 3.89 12.13 4.91
CA ALA A 272 4.39 12.56 6.21
C ALA A 272 3.49 13.64 6.82
N ALA A 273 2.96 14.57 6.02
CA ALA A 273 2.02 15.59 6.50
C ALA A 273 0.69 14.97 6.95
N GLY A 274 0.21 13.94 6.25
CA GLY A 274 -0.95 13.17 6.68
C GLY A 274 -0.72 12.40 7.99
N LEU A 275 0.46 11.82 8.18
CA LEU A 275 0.84 11.17 9.45
C LEU A 275 0.96 12.19 10.58
N ASP A 276 1.59 13.33 10.31
CA ASP A 276 1.73 14.43 11.26
C ASP A 276 0.37 15.00 11.68
N TRP A 277 -0.58 15.13 10.74
CA TRP A 277 -1.96 15.48 11.06
C TRP A 277 -2.61 14.45 11.97
N CYS A 278 -2.53 13.15 11.64
CA CYS A 278 -3.07 12.10 12.51
C CYS A 278 -2.46 12.13 13.92
N LEU A 279 -1.17 12.49 14.00
CA LEU A 279 -0.42 12.61 15.25
C LEU A 279 -0.85 13.83 16.07
N ARG A 280 -0.96 15.00 15.46
CA ARG A 280 -1.06 16.29 16.17
C ARG A 280 -2.45 16.89 16.18
N ALA A 281 -3.33 16.49 15.27
CA ALA A 281 -4.70 16.98 15.25
C ALA A 281 -5.47 16.37 16.44
N PRO A 282 -5.98 17.19 17.37
CA PRO A 282 -6.69 16.66 18.52
C PRO A 282 -8.05 16.10 18.11
N PRO A 283 -8.53 15.05 18.80
CA PRO A 283 -9.92 14.63 18.70
C PRO A 283 -10.82 15.81 19.12
N GLY A 284 -11.71 16.27 18.24
CA GLY A 284 -12.68 17.32 18.59
C GLY A 284 -12.28 18.77 18.24
N GLY A 285 -11.33 18.98 17.32
CA GLY A 285 -11.28 20.24 16.55
C GLY A 285 -10.67 21.47 17.22
N ARG A 286 -10.17 21.41 18.47
CA ARG A 286 -9.39 22.52 19.03
C ARG A 286 -8.00 22.56 18.39
N GLN A 287 -7.80 23.42 17.40
CA GLN A 287 -6.50 23.58 16.74
C GLN A 287 -5.37 23.73 17.76
N ALA A 288 -4.45 22.75 17.81
CA ALA A 288 -3.14 22.97 18.41
C ALA A 288 -2.49 24.15 17.68
N ALA A 289 -1.68 24.94 18.41
CA ALA A 289 -0.91 26.04 17.81
C ALA A 289 -0.22 25.52 16.55
N THR A 290 -0.63 26.05 15.41
CA THR A 290 -0.30 25.44 14.14
C THR A 290 1.19 25.67 13.88
N PRO A 291 1.97 24.62 13.59
CA PRO A 291 3.33 24.82 13.14
C PRO A 291 3.32 25.76 11.93
N GLY A 292 4.32 26.64 11.84
CA GLY A 292 4.56 27.39 10.61
C GLY A 292 4.74 26.45 9.41
N ALA A 293 4.82 27.03 8.21
CA ALA A 293 5.28 26.30 7.02
C ALA A 293 6.55 25.52 7.37
N LEU A 294 6.76 24.38 6.69
CA LEU A 294 8.05 23.72 6.74
C LEU A 294 9.12 24.73 6.29
N ASP A 295 9.74 25.42 7.24
CA ASP A 295 11.04 26.06 7.01
C ASP A 295 12.00 24.98 6.50
N ALA A 296 12.97 25.40 5.69
CA ALA A 296 13.73 24.69 4.66
C ALA A 296 14.38 23.31 4.99
N ASP A 297 14.10 22.66 6.12
CA ASP A 297 14.67 21.37 6.49
C ASP A 297 13.62 20.27 6.71
N ALA A 298 13.11 19.76 5.57
CA ALA A 298 12.27 18.56 5.52
C ALA A 298 12.92 17.34 6.22
N LEU A 299 14.25 17.25 6.28
CA LEU A 299 14.95 16.16 6.97
C LEU A 299 14.77 16.28 8.49
N VAL A 300 14.87 17.48 9.05
CA VAL A 300 14.66 17.70 10.49
C VAL A 300 13.23 17.35 10.90
N TRP A 301 12.25 17.78 10.11
CA TRP A 301 10.85 17.49 10.42
C TRP A 301 10.52 15.99 10.32
N THR A 302 10.91 15.32 9.23
CA THR A 302 10.65 13.89 9.07
C THR A 302 11.33 13.05 10.15
N ALA A 303 12.54 13.45 10.59
CA ALA A 303 13.20 12.84 11.74
C ALA A 303 12.45 13.07 13.06
N ALA A 304 11.91 14.27 13.29
CA ALA A 304 11.09 14.55 14.47
C ALA A 304 9.80 13.71 14.48
N LEU A 305 9.11 13.63 13.34
CA LEU A 305 7.93 12.81 13.19
C LEU A 305 8.23 11.32 13.43
N ALA A 306 9.34 10.80 12.89
CA ALA A 306 9.77 9.43 13.12
C ALA A 306 10.02 9.14 14.60
N ARG A 307 10.61 10.08 15.36
CA ARG A 307 10.80 9.93 16.82
C ARG A 307 9.50 9.88 17.61
N ASP A 308 8.48 10.64 17.20
CA ASP A 308 7.22 10.74 17.94
C ASP A 308 6.29 9.51 17.72
N LEU A 309 6.36 8.87 16.54
CA LEU A 309 5.45 7.78 16.14
C LEU A 309 5.40 6.58 17.10
N PRO A 310 6.52 6.05 17.65
CA PRO A 310 6.47 4.95 18.60
C PRO A 310 5.66 5.27 19.86
N ALA A 311 5.80 6.47 20.41
CA ALA A 311 5.09 6.89 21.63
C ALA A 311 3.58 6.96 21.42
N GLU A 312 3.15 7.40 20.23
CA GLU A 312 1.75 7.63 19.89
C GLU A 312 1.07 6.43 19.17
N SER A 313 1.81 5.34 18.95
CA SER A 313 1.36 4.21 18.14
C SER A 313 0.01 3.62 18.54
N ARG A 314 -0.30 3.55 19.84
CA ARG A 314 -1.55 2.94 20.33
C ARG A 314 -2.78 3.81 20.04
N ARG A 315 -2.59 5.12 19.91
CA ARG A 315 -3.64 6.06 19.51
C ARG A 315 -3.82 6.05 17.99
N LEU A 316 -2.75 5.85 17.25
CA LEU A 316 -2.75 5.94 15.79
C LEU A 316 -3.17 4.65 15.10
N PHE A 317 -2.71 3.50 15.58
CA PHE A 317 -2.81 2.23 14.85
C PHE A 317 -3.42 1.13 15.71
N ASN A 318 -3.97 0.10 15.05
CA ASN A 318 -4.47 -1.07 15.76
C ASN A 318 -3.29 -1.88 16.31
N ALA A 319 -3.08 -1.82 17.63
CA ALA A 319 -2.00 -2.52 18.31
C ALA A 319 -2.19 -4.05 18.33
N TRP A 320 -3.44 -4.50 18.17
CA TRP A 320 -3.85 -5.89 18.28
C TRP A 320 -4.42 -6.43 16.95
N PRO A 321 -4.29 -7.75 16.73
CA PRO A 321 -5.01 -8.48 15.72
C PRO A 321 -6.51 -8.16 15.67
N ILE A 322 -7.01 -7.93 14.46
CA ILE A 322 -8.45 -7.73 14.18
C ILE A 322 -9.08 -9.09 13.79
N ALA A 323 -8.32 -9.99 13.17
CA ALA A 323 -8.82 -11.29 12.72
C ALA A 323 -8.34 -12.47 13.58
N ARG A 324 -9.14 -13.56 13.67
CA ARG A 324 -8.77 -14.79 14.40
C ARG A 324 -7.44 -15.40 13.93
N GLY A 325 -7.18 -15.39 12.61
CA GLY A 325 -5.92 -15.90 12.06
C GLY A 325 -4.70 -15.08 12.51
N GLU A 326 -4.91 -13.79 12.78
CA GLU A 326 -3.87 -12.89 13.24
C GLU A 326 -3.41 -13.17 14.68
N TRP A 327 -4.31 -13.70 15.51
CA TRP A 327 -3.98 -14.13 16.86
C TRP A 327 -3.04 -15.34 16.88
N LEU A 328 -3.20 -16.28 15.93
CA LEU A 328 -2.32 -17.45 15.85
C LEU A 328 -0.89 -17.05 15.47
N GLY A 329 -0.72 -16.19 14.46
CA GLY A 329 0.62 -15.74 14.08
C GLY A 329 1.26 -14.86 15.17
N LEU A 330 0.46 -14.06 15.90
CA LEU A 330 0.92 -13.36 17.10
C LEU A 330 1.46 -14.33 18.16
N ALA A 331 0.71 -15.41 18.45
CA ALA A 331 1.13 -16.42 19.43
C ALA A 331 2.41 -17.16 18.96
N GLN A 332 2.49 -17.53 17.68
CA GLN A 332 3.69 -18.16 17.10
C GLN A 332 4.92 -17.25 17.22
N GLN A 333 4.76 -15.95 16.96
CA GLN A 333 5.85 -14.99 17.10
C GLN A 333 6.28 -14.80 18.55
N LEU A 334 5.31 -14.69 19.47
CA LEU A 334 5.59 -14.65 20.90
C LEU A 334 6.44 -15.85 21.34
N VAL A 335 6.04 -17.06 20.94
CA VAL A 335 6.77 -18.30 21.26
C VAL A 335 8.18 -18.25 20.66
N ARG A 336 8.32 -17.84 19.40
CA ARG A 336 9.64 -17.74 18.73
C ARG A 336 10.58 -16.80 19.49
N ILE A 337 10.11 -15.60 19.83
CA ILE A 337 10.91 -14.61 20.57
C ILE A 337 11.22 -15.10 21.97
N SER A 338 10.25 -15.73 22.65
CA SER A 338 10.44 -16.30 23.98
C SER A 338 11.49 -17.39 23.99
N ASN A 339 11.53 -18.23 22.95
CA ASN A 339 12.52 -19.30 22.81
C ASN A 339 13.91 -18.75 22.47
N SER A 340 14.02 -17.69 21.68
CA SER A 340 15.32 -17.13 21.26
C SER A 340 15.93 -16.15 22.27
N ALA A 341 15.11 -15.41 23.01
CA ALA A 341 15.53 -14.29 23.85
C ALA A 341 14.96 -14.32 25.28
N GLY A 342 14.23 -15.38 25.64
CA GLY A 342 13.65 -15.58 26.96
C GLY A 342 12.20 -15.07 27.09
N PRO A 343 11.40 -15.59 28.03
CA PRO A 343 9.97 -15.26 28.19
C PRO A 343 9.70 -13.76 28.41
N ALA A 344 10.56 -13.08 29.17
CA ALA A 344 10.43 -11.64 29.43
C ALA A 344 10.53 -10.81 28.15
N ALA A 345 11.39 -11.20 27.20
CA ALA A 345 11.51 -10.54 25.91
C ALA A 345 10.26 -10.75 25.04
N GLY A 346 9.68 -11.96 25.07
CA GLY A 346 8.42 -12.25 24.38
C GLY A 346 7.26 -11.41 24.92
N LEU A 347 7.08 -11.37 26.24
CA LEU A 347 6.04 -10.56 26.89
C LEU A 347 6.26 -9.07 26.65
N GLY A 348 7.50 -8.59 26.78
CA GLY A 348 7.86 -7.22 26.46
C GLY A 348 7.52 -6.86 25.02
N TRP A 349 7.80 -7.75 24.07
CA TRP A 349 7.48 -7.54 22.66
C TRP A 349 5.97 -7.41 22.38
N LEU A 350 5.11 -8.16 23.10
CA LEU A 350 3.65 -8.00 22.98
C LEU A 350 3.17 -6.60 23.36
N GLN A 351 3.83 -5.97 24.34
CA GLN A 351 3.45 -4.66 24.85
C GLN A 351 4.01 -3.51 23.99
N ARG A 352 4.97 -3.79 23.09
CA ARG A 352 5.66 -2.77 22.30
C ARG A 352 4.76 -2.15 21.22
N PRO A 353 4.96 -0.86 20.91
CA PRO A 353 4.26 -0.13 19.85
C PRO A 353 4.81 -0.50 18.45
N ARG A 354 4.65 -1.77 18.04
CA ARG A 354 5.29 -2.33 16.83
C ARG A 354 5.01 -1.52 15.55
N LYS A 355 3.75 -1.08 15.36
CA LYS A 355 3.36 -0.30 14.18
C LYS A 355 3.94 1.12 14.18
N GLY A 356 4.09 1.75 15.35
CA GLY A 356 4.77 3.04 15.47
C GLY A 356 6.25 2.94 15.13
N HIS A 357 6.96 1.92 15.64
CA HIS A 357 8.34 1.65 15.25
C HIS A 357 8.48 1.34 13.76
N LEU A 358 7.56 0.57 13.18
CA LEU A 358 7.57 0.29 11.74
C LEU A 358 7.34 1.56 10.89
N ALA A 359 6.38 2.40 11.28
CA ALA A 359 6.12 3.67 10.59
C ALA A 359 7.33 4.63 10.70
N ALA A 360 7.99 4.67 11.86
CA ALA A 360 9.24 5.40 12.05
C ALA A 360 10.37 4.86 11.16
N ALA A 361 10.55 3.54 11.10
CA ALA A 361 11.54 2.89 10.24
C ALA A 361 11.34 3.25 8.76
N LEU A 362 10.09 3.26 8.29
CA LEU A 362 9.74 3.63 6.93
C LEU A 362 10.02 5.12 6.63
N LEU A 363 9.68 6.02 7.55
CA LEU A 363 10.00 7.44 7.40
C LEU A 363 11.52 7.68 7.35
N GLU A 364 12.29 7.01 8.21
CA GLU A 364 13.76 7.11 8.21
C GLU A 364 14.36 6.55 6.91
N LEU A 365 13.83 5.45 6.38
CA LEU A 365 14.26 4.87 5.09
C LEU A 365 14.06 5.86 3.93
N HIS A 366 12.94 6.59 3.93
CA HIS A 366 12.67 7.63 2.94
C HIS A 366 13.46 8.91 3.18
N ARG A 367 13.69 9.28 4.46
CA ARG A 367 14.54 10.40 4.82
C ARG A 367 15.97 10.19 4.34
N ALA A 368 16.46 8.95 4.36
CA ALA A 368 17.76 8.61 3.79
C ALA A 368 17.85 8.94 2.29
N LEU A 369 16.81 8.62 1.51
CA LEU A 369 16.73 8.99 0.09
C LEU A 369 16.67 10.49 -0.10
N LEU A 370 15.85 11.18 0.68
CA LEU A 370 15.77 12.64 0.59
C LEU A 370 17.12 13.30 0.89
N ALA A 371 17.84 12.83 1.92
CA ALA A 371 19.17 13.33 2.25
C ALA A 371 20.18 13.04 1.12
N GLN A 372 20.12 11.85 0.52
CA GLN A 372 20.97 11.49 -0.62
C GLN A 372 20.70 12.39 -1.83
N GLY A 373 19.44 12.63 -2.18
CA GLY A 373 19.06 13.52 -3.29
C GLY A 373 19.44 14.99 -3.05
N MET A 374 19.71 15.36 -1.80
CA MET A 374 20.22 16.68 -1.39
C MET A 374 21.75 16.69 -1.20
N GLU A 375 22.46 15.63 -1.59
CA GLU A 375 23.91 15.46 -1.45
C GLU A 375 24.41 15.52 0.01
N ARG A 376 23.57 15.12 0.98
CA ARG A 376 23.88 15.06 2.41
C ARG A 376 24.14 13.62 2.86
N SER A 377 25.23 13.04 2.38
CA SER A 377 25.57 11.62 2.58
C SER A 377 25.71 11.21 4.05
N ASP A 378 26.16 12.12 4.92
CA ASP A 378 26.25 11.93 6.37
C ASP A 378 24.87 11.70 6.99
N LEU A 379 23.91 12.55 6.65
CA LEU A 379 22.53 12.41 7.11
C LEU A 379 21.83 11.20 6.51
N ALA A 380 22.16 10.86 5.26
CA ALA A 380 21.63 9.68 4.60
C ALA A 380 22.06 8.40 5.33
N GLY A 381 23.35 8.27 5.66
CA GLY A 381 23.86 7.14 6.45
C GLY A 381 23.25 7.06 7.85
N ALA A 382 23.13 8.18 8.56
CA ALA A 382 22.48 8.23 9.87
C ALA A 382 21.00 7.81 9.81
N ALA A 383 20.27 8.22 8.77
CA ALA A 383 18.89 7.84 8.54
C ALA A 383 18.73 6.34 8.28
N LEU A 384 19.62 5.73 7.48
CA LEU A 384 19.62 4.29 7.24
C LEU A 384 19.84 3.50 8.54
N GLY A 385 20.80 3.93 9.36
CA GLY A 385 21.04 3.33 10.67
C GLY A 385 19.80 3.39 11.57
N ALA A 386 19.16 4.57 11.66
CA ALA A 386 17.93 4.75 12.40
C ALA A 386 16.77 3.88 11.87
N ALA A 387 16.62 3.77 10.55
CA ALA A 387 15.61 2.92 9.93
C ALA A 387 15.75 1.45 10.34
N VAL A 388 16.99 0.93 10.28
CA VAL A 388 17.32 -0.44 10.68
C VAL A 388 17.06 -0.66 12.18
N GLU A 389 17.48 0.28 13.03
CA GLU A 389 17.23 0.21 14.47
C GLU A 389 15.73 0.12 14.78
N GLN A 390 14.93 1.02 14.21
CA GLN A 390 13.48 1.05 14.41
C GLN A 390 12.81 -0.25 13.89
N ALA A 391 13.26 -0.79 12.75
CA ALA A 391 12.76 -2.06 12.22
C ALA A 391 13.05 -3.23 13.16
N LEU A 392 14.26 -3.29 13.75
CA LEU A 392 14.64 -4.32 14.73
C LEU A 392 13.88 -4.19 16.06
N LEU A 393 13.49 -2.97 16.45
CA LEU A 393 12.60 -2.76 17.61
C LEU A 393 11.19 -3.30 17.35
N ALA A 394 10.67 -3.14 16.13
CA ALA A 394 9.39 -3.67 15.71
C ALA A 394 9.39 -5.21 15.58
N ALA A 395 10.46 -5.77 15.00
CA ALA A 395 10.64 -7.20 14.74
C ALA A 395 12.08 -7.65 15.03
N PRO A 396 12.39 -8.07 16.27
CA PRO A 396 13.75 -8.43 16.69
C PRO A 396 14.36 -9.61 15.92
N ASP A 397 13.54 -10.43 15.25
CA ASP A 397 13.99 -11.57 14.43
C ASP A 397 14.46 -11.17 13.03
N ALA A 398 14.38 -9.89 12.65
CA ALA A 398 14.97 -9.37 11.41
C ALA A 398 16.50 -9.15 11.49
N ARG A 399 17.16 -9.66 12.54
CA ARG A 399 18.61 -9.56 12.73
C ARG A 399 19.43 -10.32 11.68
N SER A 400 18.88 -11.36 11.06
CA SER A 400 19.59 -12.09 9.99
C SER A 400 19.96 -11.19 8.82
N GLU A 401 19.13 -10.20 8.53
CA GLU A 401 19.30 -9.23 7.44
C GLU A 401 20.26 -8.10 7.83
N HIS A 402 20.42 -7.85 9.12
CA HIS A 402 21.26 -6.76 9.64
C HIS A 402 22.74 -6.92 9.25
N ALA A 403 23.24 -8.16 9.17
CA ALA A 403 24.61 -8.43 8.73
C ALA A 403 24.88 -7.93 7.31
N ALA A 404 23.90 -8.07 6.40
CA ALA A 404 24.03 -7.57 5.03
C ALA A 404 24.07 -6.04 4.98
N PHE A 405 23.31 -5.36 5.85
CA PHE A 405 23.37 -3.91 5.98
C PHE A 405 24.73 -3.42 6.47
N VAL A 406 25.30 -4.06 7.48
CA VAL A 406 26.63 -3.69 8.02
C VAL A 406 27.74 -3.89 6.98
N ALA A 407 27.60 -4.87 6.10
CA ALA A 407 28.58 -5.18 5.06
C ALA A 407 28.38 -4.39 3.75
N ALA A 408 27.29 -3.63 3.62
CA ALA A 408 26.98 -2.94 2.39
C ALA A 408 27.88 -1.70 2.17
N GLU A 409 28.44 -1.57 0.97
CA GLU A 409 29.27 -0.45 0.57
C GLU A 409 28.52 0.47 -0.39
N GLY A 410 28.62 1.78 -0.16
CA GLY A 410 27.91 2.78 -0.97
C GLY A 410 26.42 2.90 -0.64
N PHE A 411 25.85 4.06 -0.98
CA PHE A 411 24.47 4.37 -0.62
C PHE A 411 23.42 3.41 -1.25
N PRO A 412 23.47 3.06 -2.55
CA PRO A 412 22.44 2.22 -3.15
C PRO A 412 22.32 0.85 -2.48
N GLU A 413 23.45 0.18 -2.23
CA GLU A 413 23.46 -1.15 -1.61
C GLU A 413 23.11 -1.07 -0.11
N ALA A 414 23.58 -0.06 0.61
CA ALA A 414 23.19 0.16 1.99
C ALA A 414 21.68 0.42 2.13
N TRP A 415 21.09 1.20 1.21
CA TRP A 415 19.66 1.46 1.17
C TRP A 415 18.86 0.18 0.84
N LEU A 416 19.29 -0.59 -0.15
CA LEU A 416 18.64 -1.87 -0.51
C LEU A 416 18.70 -2.88 0.65
N ALA A 417 19.82 -2.97 1.34
CA ALA A 417 19.99 -3.82 2.52
C ALA A 417 19.10 -3.35 3.69
N ALA A 418 19.06 -2.04 3.97
CA ALA A 418 18.15 -1.47 4.97
C ALA A 418 16.67 -1.73 4.61
N ARG A 419 16.29 -1.56 3.34
CA ARG A 419 14.95 -1.89 2.84
C ARG A 419 14.62 -3.36 3.12
N ALA A 420 15.54 -4.29 2.93
CA ALA A 420 15.29 -5.72 3.19
C ALA A 420 15.00 -6.00 4.69
N VAL A 421 15.72 -5.35 5.60
CA VAL A 421 15.45 -5.41 7.05
C VAL A 421 14.05 -4.87 7.35
N VAL A 422 13.74 -3.67 6.83
CA VAL A 422 12.44 -3.01 7.00
C VAL A 422 11.31 -3.85 6.39
N ALA A 423 11.52 -4.49 5.24
CA ALA A 423 10.58 -5.38 4.57
C ALA A 423 10.20 -6.56 5.47
N ARG A 424 11.21 -7.20 6.06
CA ARG A 424 10.99 -8.31 6.97
C ARG A 424 10.19 -7.86 8.18
N ALA A 425 10.56 -6.74 8.80
CA ALA A 425 9.80 -6.17 9.91
C ALA A 425 8.35 -5.84 9.52
N PHE A 426 8.15 -5.20 8.36
CA PHE A 426 6.84 -4.87 7.81
C PHE A 426 5.97 -6.12 7.69
N TRP A 427 6.45 -7.15 7.01
CA TRP A 427 5.68 -8.37 6.84
C TRP A 427 5.49 -9.15 8.14
N ARG A 428 6.39 -9.06 9.13
CA ARG A 428 6.15 -9.64 10.46
C ARG A 428 5.01 -8.93 11.20
N VAL A 429 4.97 -7.61 11.14
CA VAL A 429 3.98 -6.80 11.86
C VAL A 429 2.63 -6.82 11.16
N ILE A 430 2.61 -6.81 9.82
CA ILE A 430 1.38 -6.78 9.02
C ILE A 430 0.79 -8.18 8.79
N ARG A 431 1.62 -9.23 8.60
CA ARG A 431 1.15 -10.62 8.41
C ARG A 431 1.04 -11.40 9.71
N LEU A 432 0.62 -10.77 10.81
CA LEU A 432 0.29 -11.56 12.01
C LEU A 432 -0.78 -12.62 11.72
N GLY A 433 -1.53 -12.52 10.60
CA GLY A 433 -2.40 -13.55 10.05
C GLY A 433 -1.84 -14.23 8.80
N ASP A 434 -1.38 -15.47 8.98
CA ASP A 434 -1.13 -16.49 7.95
C ASP A 434 0.03 -16.27 6.95
N PRO A 435 1.19 -16.96 7.12
CA PRO A 435 2.27 -16.95 6.13
C PRO A 435 1.90 -17.61 4.79
N THR A 436 0.80 -18.38 4.74
CA THR A 436 0.31 -19.07 3.53
C THR A 436 -0.78 -18.31 2.77
N ALA A 437 -1.28 -17.18 3.31
CA ALA A 437 -2.31 -16.39 2.62
C ALA A 437 -1.79 -15.72 1.34
N TRP A 438 -0.46 -15.56 1.20
CA TRP A 438 0.18 -15.01 0.00
C TRP A 438 1.51 -15.72 -0.32
N PRO A 439 1.47 -16.94 -0.90
CA PRO A 439 2.66 -17.64 -1.38
C PRO A 439 3.33 -16.90 -2.56
N GLY A 440 2.60 -16.02 -3.24
CA GLY A 440 3.03 -15.35 -4.46
C GLY A 440 4.05 -14.22 -4.28
N MET A 441 4.10 -13.52 -3.14
CA MET A 441 5.02 -12.38 -2.98
C MET A 441 6.44 -12.77 -2.56
N ALA A 442 6.59 -13.82 -1.74
CA ALA A 442 7.92 -14.29 -1.33
C ALA A 442 8.72 -14.88 -2.50
N GLY A 443 8.05 -15.37 -3.54
CA GLY A 443 8.67 -15.81 -4.80
C GLY A 443 8.76 -14.73 -5.89
N ARG A 444 8.25 -13.51 -5.66
CA ARG A 444 8.21 -12.42 -6.67
C ARG A 444 9.03 -11.20 -6.30
N ILE A 445 9.26 -10.94 -5.02
CA ILE A 445 10.40 -10.10 -4.62
C ILE A 445 11.61 -10.94 -5.00
N GLY A 446 12.47 -10.43 -5.89
CA GLY A 446 13.77 -11.01 -6.24
C GLY A 446 14.72 -11.10 -5.04
N TRP A 447 14.33 -11.78 -3.96
CA TRP A 447 15.24 -12.32 -2.96
C TRP A 447 16.29 -13.22 -3.63
N THR A 448 16.01 -13.73 -4.83
CA THR A 448 16.97 -14.44 -5.66
C THR A 448 17.92 -13.55 -6.46
N GLU A 449 17.58 -12.29 -6.80
CA GLU A 449 18.50 -11.41 -7.54
C GLU A 449 19.66 -10.91 -6.67
N ALA A 450 19.47 -10.82 -5.35
CA ALA A 450 20.56 -10.63 -4.39
C ALA A 450 21.47 -11.88 -4.25
N THR A 451 21.09 -13.02 -4.83
CA THR A 451 21.90 -14.26 -4.86
C THR A 451 22.35 -14.70 -6.27
N SER A 452 21.79 -14.14 -7.35
CA SER A 452 22.19 -14.50 -8.73
C SER A 452 23.39 -13.70 -9.26
N ALA A 453 23.89 -12.73 -8.50
CA ALA A 453 25.17 -12.06 -8.78
C ALA A 453 26.43 -12.91 -8.42
N ARG A 454 26.27 -14.23 -8.20
CA ARG A 454 27.38 -15.19 -8.01
C ARG A 454 27.62 -16.17 -9.16
N SER A 455 27.00 -15.94 -10.32
CA SER A 455 27.26 -16.73 -11.53
C SER A 455 27.42 -15.82 -12.74
N ALA A 456 28.47 -15.01 -12.69
CA ALA A 456 29.16 -14.41 -13.84
C ALA A 456 30.59 -14.04 -13.41
N VAL A 457 31.37 -15.06 -13.05
CA VAL A 457 32.83 -15.15 -13.22
C VAL A 457 33.10 -16.52 -13.85
#